data_AF-A0A8T9QGG9-F1
#
_entry.id   AF-A0A8T9QGG9-F1
#
_cell.length_a   1.000
_cell.length_b   1.000
_cell.length_c   1.000
_cell.angle_alpha   90.00
_cell.angle_beta   90.00
_cell.angle_gamma   90.00
#
_symmetry.space_group_name_H-M   'P 1'
#
loop_
_entity.id
_entity.type
_entity.pdbx_description
1 polymer ?
#
loop_
_entity_poly.entity_id
_entity_poly.type
_entity_poly.pdbx_seq_one_letter_code
_entity_poly.pdbx_strand_id
1 'polypeptide(L)'
;MNIIKDRVQDLIGTRHWGEVGRFKEAILKNVIKRFLPSHFSIGTGFIVDSENGDEVSRQLDIIIYDNTCPVLFSEGDFIITTKRNVRAIIEVKSCIRVYDLEDVIHRFDESVAMLRPFALPRPFSVARNSRLAQSGIFFGVFAFEFDGTSIPQ
;
A
#
# COMPACT_ATOMS: atom_id res chain seq x y z
N MET A 1 -18.19 14.47 -4.70
CA MET A 1 -16.75 14.17 -4.46
C MET A 1 -15.85 14.53 -5.65
N ASN A 2 -16.35 15.14 -6.74
CA ASN A 2 -15.52 15.69 -7.84
C ASN A 2 -14.91 17.07 -7.53
N ILE A 3 -15.67 17.94 -6.85
CA ILE A 3 -15.32 19.36 -6.69
C ILE A 3 -13.97 19.60 -5.98
N ILE A 4 -13.53 18.72 -5.07
CA ILE A 4 -12.25 18.92 -4.34
C ILE A 4 -11.05 18.38 -5.15
N LYS A 5 -11.25 17.28 -5.88
CA LYS A 5 -10.20 16.63 -6.68
C LYS A 5 -9.82 17.52 -7.86
N ASP A 6 -10.82 18.09 -8.52
CA ASP A 6 -10.64 18.98 -9.66
C ASP A 6 -9.99 20.29 -9.19
N ARG A 7 -10.44 20.89 -8.08
CA ARG A 7 -9.90 22.16 -7.59
C ARG A 7 -8.40 22.15 -7.30
N VAL A 8 -7.86 21.07 -6.75
CA VAL A 8 -6.42 20.99 -6.47
C VAL A 8 -5.62 20.80 -7.76
N GLN A 9 -6.10 19.95 -8.67
CA GLN A 9 -5.48 19.80 -9.98
C GLN A 9 -5.55 21.09 -10.81
N ASP A 10 -6.67 21.82 -10.70
CA ASP A 10 -6.93 23.10 -11.36
C ASP A 10 -6.07 24.24 -10.78
N LEU A 11 -5.78 24.22 -9.47
CA LEU A 11 -4.95 25.24 -8.82
C LEU A 11 -3.45 25.04 -9.05
N ILE A 12 -2.96 23.80 -8.99
CA ILE A 12 -1.51 23.53 -9.05
C ILE A 12 -1.05 23.30 -10.50
N GLY A 13 -1.96 22.97 -11.41
CA GLY A 13 -1.66 22.73 -12.83
C GLY A 13 -0.88 21.43 -13.06
N THR A 14 -0.85 21.00 -14.32
CA THR A 14 -0.24 19.73 -14.77
C THR A 14 1.28 19.67 -14.65
N ARG A 15 1.95 20.69 -14.07
CA ARG A 15 3.41 20.68 -13.85
C ARG A 15 3.82 20.05 -12.51
N HIS A 16 2.86 19.73 -11.64
CA HIS A 16 3.11 19.21 -10.28
C HIS A 16 2.45 17.85 -10.05
N TRP A 17 2.54 16.93 -11.02
CA TRP A 17 1.93 15.58 -10.94
C TRP A 17 2.31 14.80 -9.67
N GLY A 18 3.56 14.93 -9.20
CA GLY A 18 3.99 14.29 -7.96
C GLY A 18 3.20 14.77 -6.74
N GLU A 19 2.97 16.07 -6.62
CA GLU A 19 2.19 16.65 -5.52
C GLU A 19 0.70 16.31 -5.64
N VAL A 20 0.17 16.20 -6.86
CA VAL A 20 -1.19 15.69 -7.10
C VAL A 20 -1.33 14.23 -6.63
N GLY A 21 -0.31 13.40 -6.85
CA GLY A 21 -0.23 12.02 -6.33
C GLY A 21 -0.27 11.99 -4.81
N ARG A 22 0.65 12.71 -4.15
CA ARG A 22 0.73 12.81 -2.69
C ARG A 22 -0.56 13.34 -2.07
N PHE A 23 -1.22 14.29 -2.74
CA PHE A 23 -2.52 14.79 -2.30
C PHE A 23 -3.61 13.71 -2.37
N LYS A 24 -3.66 12.92 -3.45
CA LYS A 24 -4.59 11.79 -3.59
C LYS A 24 -4.34 10.71 -2.54
N GLU A 25 -3.08 10.38 -2.26
CA GLU A 25 -2.69 9.48 -1.16
C GLU A 25 -3.20 10.02 0.18
N ALA A 26 -2.98 11.30 0.48
CA ALA A 26 -3.44 11.94 1.72
C ALA A 26 -4.97 11.89 1.87
N ILE A 27 -5.73 12.14 0.79
CA ILE A 27 -7.20 11.99 0.79
C ILE A 27 -7.58 10.56 1.15
N LEU A 28 -7.02 9.57 0.45
CA LEU A 28 -7.37 8.16 0.66
C LEU A 28 -7.02 7.71 2.07
N LYS A 29 -5.83 8.07 2.59
CA LYS A 29 -5.44 7.80 3.97
C LYS A 29 -6.44 8.39 4.97
N ASN A 30 -6.86 9.63 4.78
CA ASN A 30 -7.83 10.29 5.65
C ASN A 30 -9.22 9.64 5.62
N VAL A 31 -9.64 9.10 4.47
CA VAL A 31 -10.89 8.34 4.36
C VAL A 31 -10.78 7.03 5.11
N ILE A 32 -9.75 6.22 4.81
CA ILE A 32 -9.54 4.89 5.44
C ILE A 32 -9.43 5.04 6.96
N LYS A 33 -8.66 6.01 7.46
CA LYS A 33 -8.44 6.26 8.89
C LYS A 33 -9.73 6.44 9.69
N ARG A 34 -10.79 6.98 9.09
CA ARG A 34 -12.08 7.21 9.77
C ARG A 34 -12.83 5.90 10.09
N PHE A 35 -12.52 4.83 9.37
CA PHE A 35 -13.18 3.53 9.52
C PHE A 35 -12.27 2.49 10.17
N LEU A 36 -10.99 2.81 10.39
CA LEU A 36 -10.06 1.90 11.06
C LEU A 36 -10.34 1.83 12.57
N PRO A 37 -10.32 0.62 13.15
CA PRO A 37 -10.20 0.46 14.60
C PRO A 37 -9.00 1.22 15.17
N SER A 38 -9.11 1.68 16.42
CA SER A 38 -8.09 2.52 17.07
C SER A 38 -6.71 1.87 17.23
N HIS A 39 -6.65 0.53 17.20
CA HIS A 39 -5.40 -0.23 17.27
C HIS A 39 -4.69 -0.36 15.92
N PHE A 40 -5.26 0.23 14.85
CA PHE A 40 -4.59 0.38 13.56
C PHE A 40 -4.26 1.84 13.29
N SER A 41 -3.06 2.04 12.78
CA SER A 41 -2.60 3.31 12.25
C SER A 41 -2.33 3.19 10.76
N ILE A 42 -2.26 4.35 10.10
CA ILE A 42 -2.01 4.47 8.67
C ILE A 42 -0.83 5.42 8.44
N GLY A 43 0.08 5.05 7.56
CA GLY A 43 1.25 5.85 7.20
C GLY A 43 1.71 5.59 5.78
N THR A 44 2.76 6.29 5.36
CA THR A 44 3.55 6.03 4.16
C THR A 44 4.99 5.76 4.59
N GLY A 45 5.78 5.06 3.77
CA GLY A 45 7.20 4.88 4.05
C GLY A 45 7.68 3.48 3.70
N PHE A 46 8.46 2.87 4.59
CA PHE A 46 9.23 1.68 4.28
C PHE A 46 8.96 0.54 5.26
N ILE A 47 9.06 -0.69 4.75
CA ILE A 47 9.05 -1.91 5.55
C ILE A 47 10.43 -2.54 5.48
N VAL A 48 10.98 -2.88 6.64
CA VAL A 48 12.24 -3.61 6.79
C VAL A 48 11.92 -5.08 7.06
N ASP A 49 12.52 -5.97 6.28
CA ASP A 49 12.53 -7.41 6.53
C ASP A 49 13.81 -7.80 7.28
N SER A 50 13.74 -7.69 8.61
CA SER A 50 14.82 -8.11 9.51
C SER A 50 14.93 -9.63 9.65
N GLU A 51 13.99 -10.42 9.11
CA GLU A 51 14.03 -11.88 9.18
C GLU A 51 14.80 -12.49 8.01
N ASN A 52 14.85 -11.82 6.85
CA ASN A 52 15.47 -12.33 5.61
C ASN A 52 16.64 -11.48 5.08
N GLY A 53 17.44 -10.88 5.96
CA GLY A 53 18.71 -10.26 5.56
C GLY A 53 18.69 -8.73 5.44
N ASP A 54 17.86 -8.05 6.23
CA ASP A 54 17.76 -6.59 6.32
C ASP A 54 17.38 -5.90 4.99
N GLU A 55 16.55 -6.57 4.18
CA GLU A 55 15.99 -5.95 2.97
C GLU A 55 15.00 -4.83 3.33
N VAL A 56 14.99 -3.78 2.52
CA VAL A 56 14.09 -2.63 2.69
C VAL A 56 13.23 -2.49 1.44
N SER A 57 11.93 -2.27 1.63
CA SER A 57 11.00 -2.06 0.52
C SER A 57 11.33 -0.79 -0.25
N ARG A 58 10.73 -0.62 -1.44
CA ARG A 58 10.52 0.73 -1.99
C ARG A 58 9.56 1.52 -1.08
N GLN A 59 9.44 2.82 -1.30
CA GLN A 59 8.44 3.61 -0.59
C GLN A 59 7.05 3.10 -0.97
N LEU A 60 6.21 2.90 0.05
CA LEU A 60 4.83 2.44 -0.09
C LEU A 60 3.88 3.60 0.21
N ASP A 61 2.91 3.80 -0.66
CA ASP A 61 1.95 4.91 -0.58
C ASP A 61 1.13 4.85 0.71
N ILE A 62 0.59 3.67 1.02
CA ILE A 62 -0.24 3.43 2.20
C ILE A 62 0.14 2.11 2.87
N ILE A 63 0.50 2.22 4.15
CA ILE A 63 0.77 1.12 5.07
C ILE A 63 -0.26 1.20 6.19
N ILE A 64 -1.08 0.16 6.34
CA ILE A 64 -1.93 -0.02 7.53
C ILE A 64 -1.22 -1.00 8.45
N TYR A 65 -0.99 -0.58 9.68
CA TYR A 65 -0.20 -1.32 10.65
C TYR A 65 -0.83 -1.32 12.04
N ASP A 66 -0.60 -2.41 12.75
CA ASP A 66 -0.94 -2.60 14.15
C ASP A 66 -0.08 -1.67 15.02
N ASN A 67 -0.72 -0.69 15.66
CA ASN A 67 -0.03 0.31 16.46
C ASN A 67 0.17 -0.11 17.92
N THR A 68 -0.22 -1.34 18.28
CA THR A 68 0.13 -1.96 19.57
C THR A 68 1.56 -2.49 19.59
N CYS A 69 2.18 -2.62 18.41
CA CYS A 69 3.58 -2.94 18.22
C CYS A 69 4.38 -1.66 17.89
N PRO A 70 5.59 -1.48 18.43
CA PRO A 70 6.43 -0.33 18.12
C PRO A 70 6.85 -0.32 16.65
N VAL A 71 6.90 0.86 16.05
CA VAL A 71 7.56 1.11 14.74
C VAL A 71 9.03 1.43 14.97
N LEU A 72 9.88 1.27 13.95
CA LEU A 72 11.30 1.58 14.03
C LEU A 72 11.55 3.09 13.97
N PHE A 73 10.73 3.80 13.21
CA PHE A 73 10.76 5.25 13.08
C PHE A 73 9.37 5.79 12.74
N SER A 74 9.04 6.98 13.24
CA SER A 74 7.84 7.71 12.85
C SER A 74 8.04 9.21 12.96
N GLU A 75 7.67 9.95 11.92
CA GLU A 75 7.56 11.42 11.92
C GLU A 75 6.35 11.81 11.07
N GLY A 76 5.36 12.49 11.66
CA GLY A 76 4.10 12.75 10.98
C GLY A 76 3.41 11.47 10.49
N ASP A 77 3.18 11.37 9.18
CA ASP A 77 2.63 10.18 8.51
C ASP A 77 3.69 9.26 7.89
N PHE A 78 4.97 9.64 7.98
CA PHE A 78 6.10 8.85 7.51
C PHE A 78 6.53 7.84 8.57
N ILE A 79 6.64 6.56 8.18
CA ILE A 79 7.02 5.47 9.08
C ILE A 79 8.09 4.56 8.46
N ILE A 80 8.90 3.97 9.34
CA ILE A 80 9.68 2.77 9.02
C ILE A 80 9.26 1.70 10.02
N THR A 81 8.82 0.54 9.52
CA THR A 81 8.31 -0.54 10.37
C THR A 81 8.78 -1.91 9.89
N THR A 82 8.45 -2.96 10.64
CA THR A 82 8.77 -4.35 10.28
C THR A 82 7.52 -5.05 9.76
N LYS A 83 7.74 -6.10 8.95
CA LYS A 83 6.68 -6.93 8.35
C LYS A 83 5.63 -7.40 9.38
N ARG A 84 6.03 -7.65 10.63
CA ARG A 84 5.16 -8.10 11.72
C ARG A 84 4.04 -7.11 12.07
N ASN A 85 4.29 -5.81 11.96
CA ASN A 85 3.28 -4.78 12.28
C ASN A 85 2.24 -4.63 11.16
N VAL A 86 2.60 -5.01 9.94
CA VAL A 86 1.86 -4.66 8.74
C VAL A 86 0.61 -5.54 8.61
N ARG A 87 -0.50 -4.93 8.19
CA ARG A 87 -1.78 -5.59 7.94
C ARG A 87 -2.31 -5.32 6.55
N ALA A 88 -2.01 -4.17 5.97
CA ALA A 88 -2.34 -3.87 4.58
C ALA A 88 -1.31 -2.95 3.93
N ILE A 89 -1.14 -3.11 2.63
CA ILE A 89 -0.36 -2.25 1.76
C ILE A 89 -1.24 -1.90 0.55
N ILE A 90 -1.35 -0.61 0.26
CA ILE A 90 -2.18 -0.12 -0.83
C ILE A 90 -1.37 0.83 -1.70
N GLU A 91 -1.24 0.50 -2.99
CA GLU A 91 -0.69 1.38 -4.03
C GLU A 91 -1.79 2.31 -4.56
N VAL A 92 -1.48 3.59 -4.77
CA VAL A 92 -2.45 4.60 -5.19
C VAL A 92 -2.14 5.05 -6.61
N LYS A 93 -3.11 4.85 -7.52
CA LYS A 93 -3.05 5.35 -8.90
C LYS A 93 -4.07 6.46 -9.14
N SER A 94 -3.65 7.46 -9.89
CA SER A 94 -4.56 8.53 -10.34
C SER A 94 -5.64 7.98 -11.28
N CYS A 95 -5.23 7.16 -12.24
CA CYS A 95 -6.07 6.50 -13.22
C CYS A 95 -5.42 5.17 -13.58
N ILE A 96 -6.22 4.12 -13.77
CA ILE A 96 -5.82 2.88 -14.43
C ILE A 96 -6.61 2.76 -15.72
N ARG A 97 -5.96 2.31 -16.79
CA ARG A 97 -6.59 2.07 -18.09
C ARG A 97 -6.62 0.57 -18.35
N VAL A 98 -7.57 0.10 -19.15
CA VAL A 98 -7.71 -1.35 -19.38
C VAL A 98 -6.45 -1.99 -19.97
N TYR A 99 -5.70 -1.25 -20.79
CA TYR A 99 -4.49 -1.72 -21.45
C TYR A 99 -3.22 -1.65 -20.58
N ASP A 100 -3.23 -0.91 -19.47
CA ASP A 100 -2.10 -0.82 -18.52
C ASP A 100 -2.36 -1.55 -17.18
N LEU A 101 -3.55 -2.13 -17.01
CA LEU A 101 -3.93 -2.83 -15.78
C LEU A 101 -2.96 -3.95 -15.40
N GLU A 102 -2.58 -4.80 -16.34
CA GLU A 102 -1.66 -5.91 -16.10
C GLU A 102 -0.28 -5.41 -15.65
N ASP A 103 0.25 -4.39 -16.33
CA ASP A 103 1.52 -3.74 -15.96
C ASP A 103 1.46 -3.11 -14.57
N VAL A 104 0.34 -2.47 -14.22
CA VAL A 104 0.13 -1.88 -12.89
C VAL A 104 0.17 -2.96 -11.81
N ILE A 105 -0.52 -4.08 -12.03
CA ILE A 105 -0.53 -5.21 -11.09
C ILE A 105 0.87 -5.81 -10.98
N HIS A 106 1.55 -6.05 -12.10
CA HIS A 106 2.89 -6.64 -12.11
C HIS A 106 3.91 -5.78 -11.35
N ARG A 107 3.94 -4.46 -11.62
CA ARG A 107 4.84 -3.53 -10.92
C ARG A 107 4.54 -3.45 -9.42
N PHE A 108 3.26 -3.50 -9.05
CA PHE A 108 2.87 -3.53 -7.65
C PHE A 108 3.34 -4.84 -7.00
N ASP A 109 3.12 -5.99 -7.63
CA ASP A 109 3.57 -7.30 -7.12
C ASP A 109 5.09 -7.36 -6.94
N GLU A 110 5.87 -6.84 -7.89
CA GLU A 110 7.32 -6.71 -7.74
C GLU A 110 7.70 -5.83 -6.53
N SER A 111 6.99 -4.72 -6.32
CA SER A 111 7.28 -3.77 -5.22
C SER A 111 7.06 -4.38 -3.83
N VAL A 112 6.17 -5.37 -3.72
CA VAL A 112 5.81 -6.04 -2.47
C VAL A 112 6.31 -7.48 -2.38
N ALA A 113 7.12 -7.95 -3.34
CA ALA A 113 7.54 -9.34 -3.45
C ALA A 113 8.24 -9.84 -2.17
N MET A 114 9.14 -9.03 -1.57
CA MET A 114 9.82 -9.35 -0.30
C MET A 114 8.86 -9.55 0.89
N LEU A 115 7.66 -8.96 0.81
CA LEU A 115 6.66 -9.00 1.88
C LEU A 115 5.72 -10.19 1.74
N ARG A 116 5.71 -10.86 0.59
CA ARG A 116 4.94 -12.09 0.43
C ARG A 116 5.63 -13.22 1.23
N PRO A 117 4.88 -14.17 1.79
CA PRO A 117 5.48 -15.37 2.36
C PRO A 117 6.27 -16.07 1.25
N PHE A 118 7.52 -16.48 1.51
CA PHE A 118 8.20 -17.41 0.62
C PHE A 118 7.32 -18.66 0.54
N ALA A 119 6.77 -18.95 -0.63
CA ALA A 119 6.04 -20.18 -0.86
C ALA A 119 7.06 -21.33 -0.87
N LEU A 120 7.47 -21.79 0.32
CA LEU A 120 8.14 -23.08 0.41
C LEU A 120 7.15 -24.10 -0.15
N PRO A 121 7.53 -24.95 -1.13
CA PRO A 121 6.76 -26.13 -1.46
C PRO A 121 6.70 -26.95 -0.17
N ARG A 122 5.57 -26.93 0.56
CA ARG A 122 5.46 -27.66 1.82
C ARG A 122 5.38 -29.15 1.49
N PRO A 123 6.41 -29.96 1.76
CA PRO A 123 6.24 -31.40 1.70
C PRO A 123 5.43 -31.81 2.93
N PHE A 124 4.29 -32.44 2.68
CA PHE A 124 3.60 -33.41 3.56
C PHE A 124 3.70 -33.19 5.10
N SER A 125 2.58 -32.69 5.66
CA SER A 125 2.05 -32.91 7.03
C SER A 125 2.97 -32.72 8.25
N VAL A 126 2.74 -31.62 9.00
CA VAL A 126 2.32 -31.69 10.41
C VAL A 126 1.36 -30.54 10.65
N ALA A 127 0.08 -30.86 10.85
CA ALA A 127 -0.92 -29.92 11.35
C ALA A 127 -0.54 -29.54 12.80
N ARG A 128 0.36 -28.57 12.97
CA ARG A 128 0.51 -27.89 14.26
C ARG A 128 -0.70 -26.97 14.41
N ASN A 129 -1.50 -27.28 15.42
CA ASN A 129 -2.38 -26.34 16.11
C ASN A 129 -1.57 -25.12 16.59
N SER A 130 -1.30 -24.17 15.72
CA SER A 130 -0.85 -22.84 16.11
C SER A 130 -1.89 -21.85 15.64
N ARG A 131 -2.60 -21.26 16.61
CA ARG A 131 -3.48 -20.09 16.48
C ARG A 131 -2.72 -18.82 16.00
N LEU A 132 -1.55 -18.98 15.40
CA LEU A 132 -0.86 -17.99 14.59
C LEU A 132 -1.16 -18.32 13.13
N ALA A 133 -2.44 -18.27 12.74
CA ALA A 133 -2.71 -17.84 11.39
C ALA A 133 -2.15 -16.42 11.34
N GLN A 134 -0.92 -16.26 10.84
CA GLN A 134 -0.47 -14.93 10.43
C GLN A 134 -1.57 -14.45 9.48
N SER A 135 -2.41 -13.54 9.96
CA SER A 135 -3.41 -12.89 9.12
C SER A 135 -2.63 -12.33 7.95
N GLY A 136 -2.87 -12.85 6.75
CA GLY A 136 -2.12 -12.44 5.57
C GLY A 136 -2.16 -10.93 5.42
N ILE A 137 -1.03 -10.33 5.04
CA ILE A 137 -0.99 -8.92 4.67
C ILE A 137 -1.95 -8.75 3.48
N PHE A 138 -2.88 -7.81 3.57
CA PHE A 138 -3.70 -7.41 2.42
C PHE A 138 -2.84 -6.58 1.47
N PHE A 139 -2.84 -6.93 0.19
CA PHE A 139 -2.18 -6.14 -0.86
C PHE A 139 -3.26 -5.65 -1.82
N GLY A 140 -3.30 -4.36 -2.10
CA GLY A 140 -4.30 -3.77 -3.00
C GLY A 140 -3.76 -2.62 -3.83
N VAL A 141 -4.42 -2.38 -4.96
CA VAL A 141 -4.23 -1.17 -5.77
C VAL A 141 -5.55 -0.40 -5.74
N PHE A 142 -5.47 0.89 -5.44
CA PHE A 142 -6.61 1.80 -5.49
C PHE A 142 -6.42 2.81 -6.63
N ALA A 143 -7.40 2.92 -7.52
CA ALA A 143 -7.42 3.92 -8.57
C ALA A 143 -8.56 4.91 -8.37
N PHE A 144 -8.26 6.21 -8.47
CA PHE A 144 -9.28 7.26 -8.41
C PHE A 144 -10.15 7.35 -9.67
N GLU A 145 -9.66 6.81 -10.78
CA GLU A 145 -10.33 6.71 -12.08
C GLU A 145 -9.99 5.36 -12.71
N PHE A 146 -10.94 4.79 -13.43
CA PHE A 146 -10.73 3.63 -14.27
C PHE A 146 -11.29 3.92 -15.66
N ASP A 147 -10.43 3.83 -16.67
CA ASP A 147 -10.81 3.98 -18.07
C ASP A 147 -10.89 2.59 -18.72
N GLY A 148 -12.13 2.14 -18.95
CA GLY A 148 -12.42 0.86 -19.58
C GLY A 148 -12.34 0.89 -21.10
N THR A 149 -12.03 2.03 -21.73
CA THR A 149 -11.91 2.07 -23.20
C THR A 149 -10.62 1.39 -23.65
N SER A 150 -10.76 0.41 -24.54
CA SER A 150 -9.68 -0.41 -25.07
C SER A 150 -8.94 0.23 -26.24
N ILE A 151 -9.17 1.51 -26.52
CA ILE A 151 -8.59 2.22 -27.66
C ILE A 151 -7.43 3.07 -27.14
N PRO A 152 -6.16 2.73 -27.44
CA PRO A 152 -5.05 3.65 -27.21
C PRO A 152 -5.24 4.87 -28.11
N GLN A 153 -5.19 6.08 -27.54
CA GLN A 153 -5.05 7.31 -28.32
C GLN A 153 -3.65 7.43 -28.92
#